data_AF-A0A316ID77-F1
#
_entry.id   AF-A0A316ID77-F1
#
_cell.length_a   1.000
_cell.length_b   1.000
_cell.length_c   1.000
_cell.angle_alpha   90.00
_cell.angle_beta   90.00
_cell.angle_gamma   90.00
#
_symmetry.space_group_name_H-M   'P 1'
#
loop_
_entity.id
_entity.type
_entity.pdbx_description
1 polymer ?
#
loop_
_entity_poly.entity_id
_entity_poly.type
_entity_poly.pdbx_seq_one_letter_code
_entity_poly.pdbx_strand_id
1 'polypeptide(L)'
;MLSELGHEVLVASPVSVLRGFADEPVRCAGVLPEVCDGLADLLQGEVLALPPDYDPFADEMIVEFAAGPHITAAVRALLPVAADLLVSHGGYHSIREAVRAGVPVAVLPVLHDQMHNARRVNELELGVRVQDFTPGAVASACRQAFTSTGIQHSVRRARRHLLGLPSIRAVAGYLERIVQRDRKLVSM
;
A
#
# COMPACT_ATOMS: atom_id res chain seq x y z
N MET A 1 17.22 14.08 -10.66
CA MET A 1 16.09 13.12 -10.71
C MET A 1 16.59 11.68 -10.76
N LEU A 2 15.77 10.68 -10.39
CA LEU A 2 16.15 9.25 -10.49
C LEU A 2 16.46 8.82 -11.94
N SER A 3 15.81 9.44 -12.93
CA SER A 3 16.07 9.26 -14.36
C SER A 3 17.49 9.70 -14.78
N GLU A 4 18.01 10.79 -14.23
CA GLU A 4 19.38 11.27 -14.46
C GLU A 4 20.44 10.30 -13.91
N LEU A 5 20.04 9.41 -13.00
CA LEU A 5 20.89 8.35 -12.45
C LEU A 5 20.79 7.03 -13.26
N GLY A 6 20.12 7.04 -14.42
CA GLY A 6 20.00 5.89 -15.32
C GLY A 6 18.91 4.88 -14.92
N HIS A 7 18.03 5.23 -13.97
CA HIS A 7 16.92 4.35 -13.58
C HIS A 7 15.68 4.61 -14.46
N GLU A 8 15.05 3.54 -14.96
CA GLU A 8 13.72 3.63 -15.59
C GLU A 8 12.68 3.90 -14.49
N VAL A 9 11.92 4.99 -14.63
CA VAL A 9 10.87 5.38 -13.68
C VAL A 9 9.52 5.27 -14.36
N LEU A 10 8.66 4.43 -13.77
CA LEU A 10 7.26 4.27 -14.17
C LEU A 10 6.34 4.94 -13.14
N VAL A 11 5.53 5.89 -13.58
CA VAL A 11 4.42 6.45 -12.82
C VAL A 11 3.15 5.68 -13.17
N ALA A 12 2.69 4.84 -12.25
CA ALA A 12 1.44 4.10 -12.37
C ALA A 12 0.35 4.79 -11.54
N SER A 13 -0.71 5.27 -12.19
CA SER A 13 -1.77 6.07 -11.54
C SER A 13 -3.11 5.94 -12.29
N PRO A 14 -4.24 6.45 -11.75
CA PRO A 14 -5.42 6.69 -12.55
C PRO A 14 -5.12 7.71 -13.65
N VAL A 15 -5.80 7.61 -14.79
CA VAL A 15 -5.53 8.46 -15.96
C VAL A 15 -5.74 9.94 -15.62
N SER A 16 -6.69 10.25 -14.75
CA SER A 16 -6.94 11.60 -14.23
C SER A 16 -5.70 12.23 -13.58
N VAL A 17 -4.93 11.45 -12.82
CA VAL A 17 -3.72 11.90 -12.10
C VAL A 17 -2.52 12.03 -13.04
N LEU A 18 -2.43 11.17 -14.07
CA LEU A 18 -1.32 11.19 -15.03
C LEU A 18 -1.21 12.49 -15.83
N ARG A 19 -2.29 13.28 -15.90
CA ARG A 19 -2.26 14.63 -16.50
C ARG A 19 -1.22 15.54 -15.85
N GLY A 20 -0.97 15.38 -14.55
CA GLY A 20 0.07 16.14 -13.84
C GLY A 20 1.50 15.77 -14.22
N PHE A 21 1.69 14.70 -14.98
CA PHE A 21 3.00 14.19 -15.43
C PHE A 21 3.19 14.29 -16.95
N ALA A 22 2.31 15.01 -17.66
CA ALA A 22 2.31 15.04 -19.13
C ALA A 22 3.62 15.59 -19.73
N ASP A 23 4.24 16.57 -19.06
CA ASP A 23 5.48 17.23 -19.51
C ASP A 23 6.74 16.68 -18.82
N GLU A 24 6.59 15.65 -17.98
CA GLU A 24 7.69 15.05 -17.25
C GLU A 24 8.37 13.94 -18.07
N PRO A 25 9.70 13.82 -18.06
CA PRO A 25 10.43 12.78 -18.81
C PRO A 25 10.38 11.43 -18.08
N VAL A 26 9.17 10.95 -17.81
CA VAL A 26 8.88 9.69 -17.09
C VAL A 26 7.89 8.86 -17.88
N ARG A 27 7.99 7.53 -17.76
CA ARG A 27 7.01 6.64 -18.36
C ARG A 27 5.76 6.66 -17.50
N CYS A 28 4.59 6.84 -18.11
CA CYS A 28 3.31 6.83 -17.42
C CYS A 28 2.48 5.60 -17.82
N ALA A 29 1.77 5.01 -16.86
CA ALA A 29 0.86 3.89 -17.10
C ALA A 29 -0.47 4.09 -16.35
N GLY A 30 -1.55 4.24 -17.10
CA GLY A 30 -2.93 4.39 -16.59
C GLY A 30 -3.51 3.05 -16.15
N VAL A 31 -2.90 2.41 -15.16
CA VAL A 31 -3.24 1.04 -14.75
C VAL A 31 -4.07 0.98 -13.47
N LEU A 32 -4.17 2.09 -12.72
CA LEU A 32 -5.02 2.15 -11.53
C LEU A 32 -6.43 2.59 -11.92
N PRO A 33 -7.48 2.00 -11.31
CA PRO A 33 -8.85 2.46 -11.51
C PRO A 33 -9.03 3.88 -10.98
N GLU A 34 -9.95 4.64 -11.58
CA GLU A 34 -10.39 5.90 -11.01
C GLU A 34 -11.11 5.64 -9.69
N VAL A 35 -10.75 6.40 -8.66
CA VAL A 35 -11.39 6.26 -7.32
C VAL A 35 -12.89 6.51 -7.44
N CYS A 36 -13.29 7.50 -8.25
CA CYS A 36 -14.69 7.81 -8.52
C CYS A 36 -15.44 6.65 -9.17
N ASP A 37 -14.83 5.95 -10.12
CA ASP A 37 -15.48 4.81 -10.80
C ASP A 37 -15.65 3.63 -9.82
N GLY A 38 -14.62 3.35 -9.02
CA GLY A 38 -14.69 2.31 -7.99
C GLY A 38 -15.74 2.61 -6.91
N LEU A 39 -15.94 3.88 -6.57
CA LEU A 39 -17.00 4.34 -5.67
C LEU A 39 -18.39 4.26 -6.31
N ALA A 40 -18.53 4.65 -7.57
CA ALA A 40 -19.80 4.57 -8.28
C ALA A 40 -20.29 3.11 -8.39
N ASP A 41 -19.38 2.16 -8.65
CA ASP A 41 -19.66 0.73 -8.65
C ASP A 41 -20.05 0.22 -7.26
N LEU A 42 -19.34 0.65 -6.21
CA LEU A 42 -19.64 0.27 -4.83
C LEU A 42 -21.03 0.76 -4.40
N LEU A 43 -21.38 1.97 -4.79
CA LEU A 43 -22.66 2.61 -4.48
C LEU A 43 -23.80 2.16 -5.41
N GLN A 44 -23.53 1.30 -6.40
CA GLN A 44 -24.52 0.83 -7.38
C GLN A 44 -25.30 1.96 -8.08
N GLY A 45 -24.64 3.12 -8.27
CA GLY A 45 -25.25 4.31 -8.85
C GLY A 45 -26.09 5.16 -7.88
N GLU A 46 -26.12 4.84 -6.59
CA GLU A 46 -26.68 5.73 -5.58
C GLU A 46 -25.79 6.97 -5.40
N VAL A 47 -26.41 8.15 -5.40
CA VAL A 47 -25.72 9.40 -5.12
C VAL A 47 -25.48 9.47 -3.61
N LEU A 48 -24.21 9.38 -3.21
CA LEU A 48 -23.83 9.65 -1.83
C LEU A 48 -24.01 11.15 -1.56
N ALA A 49 -25.08 11.49 -0.83
CA ALA A 49 -25.27 12.85 -0.33
C ALA A 49 -24.28 13.08 0.81
N LEU A 50 -23.17 13.75 0.51
CA LEU A 50 -22.21 14.14 1.53
C LEU A 50 -22.83 15.24 2.42
N PRO A 51 -22.70 15.14 3.76
CA PRO A 51 -23.11 16.20 4.66
C PRO A 51 -22.49 17.55 4.28
N PRO A 52 -23.13 18.69 4.58
CA PRO A 52 -22.57 20.01 4.29
C PRO A 52 -21.23 20.26 4.98
N ASP A 53 -21.00 19.59 6.10
CA ASP A 53 -19.80 19.58 6.94
C ASP A 53 -18.89 18.37 6.66
N TYR A 54 -18.94 17.83 5.43
CA TYR A 54 -18.12 16.72 4.96
C TYR A 54 -16.65 16.85 5.37
N ASP A 55 -16.23 15.96 6.27
CA ASP A 55 -14.83 15.73 6.59
C ASP A 55 -14.36 14.45 5.89
N PRO A 56 -13.54 14.55 4.82
CA PRO A 56 -12.97 13.39 4.13
C PRO A 56 -12.03 12.57 5.02
N PHE A 57 -11.70 13.07 6.22
CA PHE A 57 -10.82 12.43 7.19
C PHE A 57 -11.55 11.95 8.45
N ALA A 58 -12.88 11.99 8.48
CA ALA A 58 -13.66 11.35 9.55
C ALA A 58 -13.44 9.82 9.53
N ASP A 59 -13.36 9.21 10.71
CA ASP A 59 -13.06 7.77 10.87
C ASP A 59 -14.07 6.90 10.10
N GLU A 60 -15.35 7.25 10.14
CA GLU A 60 -16.41 6.53 9.42
C GLU A 60 -16.20 6.58 7.90
N MET A 61 -15.83 7.76 7.38
CA MET A 61 -15.57 7.96 5.96
C MET A 61 -14.30 7.24 5.51
N ILE A 62 -13.25 7.21 6.35
CA ILE A 62 -12.03 6.47 6.05
C ILE A 62 -12.33 4.98 5.93
N VAL A 63 -13.15 4.40 6.81
CA VAL A 63 -13.50 2.98 6.74
C VAL A 63 -14.25 2.65 5.45
N GLU A 64 -15.20 3.49 5.05
CA GLU A 64 -16.04 3.26 3.88
C GLU A 64 -15.28 3.45 2.55
N PHE A 65 -14.36 4.41 2.50
CA PHE A 65 -13.61 4.72 1.29
C PHE A 65 -12.28 3.98 1.19
N ALA A 66 -11.63 3.63 2.30
CA ALA A 66 -10.29 3.02 2.32
C ALA A 66 -10.30 1.49 2.53
N ALA A 67 -11.47 0.87 2.63
CA ALA A 67 -11.60 -0.59 2.70
C ALA A 67 -12.59 -1.11 1.65
N GLY A 68 -12.18 -2.10 0.86
CA GLY A 68 -13.07 -2.77 -0.08
C GLY A 68 -12.40 -3.24 -1.37
N PRO A 69 -13.18 -3.85 -2.28
CA PRO A 69 -12.69 -4.37 -3.56
C PRO A 69 -12.07 -3.28 -4.45
N HIS A 70 -12.60 -2.05 -4.39
CA HIS A 70 -12.12 -0.89 -5.15
C HIS A 70 -10.66 -0.52 -4.82
N ILE A 71 -10.23 -0.76 -3.57
CA ILE A 71 -8.85 -0.51 -3.13
C ILE A 71 -7.89 -1.65 -3.53
N THR A 72 -8.41 -2.87 -3.67
CA THR A 72 -7.59 -4.06 -3.98
C THR A 72 -7.19 -4.12 -5.47
N ALA A 73 -7.94 -3.45 -6.34
CA ALA A 73 -7.68 -3.43 -7.79
C ALA A 73 -6.39 -2.69 -8.15
N ALA A 74 -6.16 -1.51 -7.56
CA ALA A 74 -4.95 -0.70 -7.77
C ALA A 74 -3.66 -1.49 -7.49
N VAL A 75 -3.70 -2.24 -6.40
CA VAL A 75 -2.64 -3.11 -5.92
C VAL A 75 -2.29 -4.23 -6.90
N ARG A 76 -3.31 -4.92 -7.44
CA ARG A 76 -3.09 -6.01 -8.40
C ARG A 76 -2.50 -5.51 -9.71
N ALA A 77 -2.81 -4.27 -10.10
CA ALA A 77 -2.27 -3.64 -11.28
C ALA A 77 -0.79 -3.22 -11.12
N LEU A 78 -0.34 -2.91 -9.89
CA LEU A 78 1.06 -2.53 -9.62
C LEU A 78 2.01 -3.73 -9.53
N LEU A 79 1.53 -4.88 -9.06
CA LEU A 79 2.37 -6.06 -8.83
C LEU A 79 3.20 -6.53 -10.04
N PRO A 80 2.67 -6.55 -11.29
CA PRO A 80 3.45 -6.96 -12.46
C PRO A 80 4.54 -5.97 -12.87
N VAL A 81 4.44 -4.70 -12.43
CA VAL A 81 5.34 -3.61 -12.85
C VAL A 81 6.25 -3.12 -11.73
N ALA A 82 5.97 -3.48 -10.47
CA ALA A 82 6.85 -3.22 -9.32
C ALA A 82 7.96 -4.29 -9.26
N ALA A 83 9.06 -4.06 -9.97
CA ALA A 83 10.15 -5.03 -10.09
C ALA A 83 11.22 -4.89 -8.98
N ASP A 84 11.65 -3.67 -8.66
CA ASP A 84 12.88 -3.48 -7.87
C ASP A 84 12.73 -2.60 -6.61
N LEU A 85 11.83 -1.61 -6.63
CA LEU A 85 11.54 -0.72 -5.51
C LEU A 85 10.12 -0.18 -5.63
N LEU A 86 9.40 -0.10 -4.51
CA LEU A 86 8.13 0.61 -4.42
C LEU A 86 8.31 1.91 -3.62
N VAL A 87 7.87 3.05 -4.18
CA VAL A 87 7.69 4.30 -3.42
C VAL A 87 6.22 4.40 -3.03
N SER A 88 5.93 4.54 -1.74
CA SER A 88 4.55 4.55 -1.25
C SER A 88 4.37 5.49 -0.07
N HIS A 89 3.16 6.00 0.10
CA HIS A 89 2.72 6.68 1.32
C HIS A 89 2.68 5.78 2.57
N GLY A 90 2.84 4.45 2.45
CA GLY A 90 2.91 3.56 3.61
C GLY A 90 1.58 2.98 4.09
N GLY A 91 0.55 2.99 3.24
CA GLY A 91 -0.64 2.17 3.46
C GLY A 91 -0.25 0.69 3.61
N TYR A 92 -0.79 0.03 4.63
CA TYR A 92 -0.37 -1.32 5.01
C TYR A 92 -0.56 -2.36 3.89
N HIS A 93 -1.57 -2.18 3.05
CA HIS A 93 -1.84 -3.07 1.91
C HIS A 93 -0.67 -3.06 0.91
N SER A 94 -0.22 -1.87 0.47
CA SER A 94 0.92 -1.73 -0.45
C SER A 94 2.21 -2.29 0.13
N ILE A 95 2.46 -2.07 1.42
CA ILE A 95 3.63 -2.65 2.11
C ILE A 95 3.57 -4.18 2.05
N ARG A 96 2.41 -4.76 2.33
CA ARG A 96 2.22 -6.22 2.31
C ARG A 96 2.43 -6.81 0.92
N GLU A 97 1.99 -6.14 -0.15
CA GLU A 97 2.32 -6.59 -1.51
C GLU A 97 3.79 -6.52 -1.82
N ALA A 98 4.44 -5.41 -1.51
CA ALA A 98 5.85 -5.24 -1.78
C ALA A 98 6.65 -6.37 -1.10
N VAL A 99 6.34 -6.68 0.17
CA VAL A 99 6.92 -7.83 0.88
C VAL A 99 6.58 -9.15 0.19
N ARG A 100 5.34 -9.37 -0.27
CA ARG A 100 4.95 -10.58 -1.00
C ARG A 100 5.70 -10.75 -2.33
N ALA A 101 5.94 -9.64 -3.04
CA ALA A 101 6.73 -9.59 -4.27
C ALA A 101 8.24 -9.74 -3.99
N GLY A 102 8.69 -9.42 -2.78
CA GLY A 102 10.10 -9.40 -2.43
C GLY A 102 10.78 -8.09 -2.81
N VAL A 103 10.02 -7.00 -2.83
CA VAL A 103 10.42 -5.66 -3.24
C VAL A 103 10.54 -4.76 -2.00
N PRO A 104 11.66 -4.05 -1.79
CA PRO A 104 11.79 -3.06 -0.72
C PRO A 104 10.86 -1.85 -0.94
N VAL A 105 10.61 -1.08 0.13
CA VAL A 105 9.71 0.08 0.08
C VAL A 105 10.38 1.36 0.59
N ALA A 106 10.33 2.44 -0.21
CA ALA A 106 10.60 3.79 0.28
C ALA A 106 9.27 4.42 0.74
N VAL A 107 9.15 4.71 2.03
CA VAL A 107 7.88 5.13 2.64
C VAL A 107 7.90 6.62 2.97
N LEU A 108 7.04 7.39 2.30
CA LEU A 108 6.81 8.82 2.57
C LEU A 108 5.43 9.00 3.22
N PRO A 109 5.33 8.84 4.56
CA PRO A 109 4.03 8.82 5.23
C PRO A 109 3.35 10.19 5.22
N VAL A 110 2.01 10.19 5.11
CA VAL A 110 1.20 11.40 5.06
C VAL A 110 0.28 11.49 6.28
N LEU A 111 -0.48 10.43 6.60
CA LEU A 111 -1.53 10.48 7.64
C LEU A 111 -1.69 9.14 8.40
N HIS A 112 -2.31 9.18 9.57
CA HIS A 112 -2.79 8.01 10.35
C HIS A 112 -1.70 6.96 10.66
N ASP A 113 -2.00 5.69 10.39
CA ASP A 113 -1.17 4.52 10.65
C ASP A 113 0.10 4.50 9.79
N GLN A 114 0.15 5.28 8.71
CA GLN A 114 1.29 5.36 7.80
C GLN A 114 2.59 5.74 8.51
N MET A 115 2.51 6.62 9.54
CA MET A 115 3.66 6.99 10.35
C MET A 115 4.22 5.81 11.16
N HIS A 116 3.32 4.98 11.70
CA HIS A 116 3.70 3.74 12.38
C HIS A 116 4.25 2.72 11.39
N ASN A 117 3.58 2.53 10.25
CA ASN A 117 4.01 1.62 9.20
C ASN A 117 5.40 1.97 8.66
N ALA A 118 5.67 3.25 8.39
CA ALA A 118 6.98 3.74 7.96
C ALA A 118 8.08 3.42 8.99
N ARG A 119 7.78 3.60 10.29
CA ARG A 119 8.70 3.22 11.37
C ARG A 119 8.98 1.72 11.36
N ARG A 120 7.94 0.89 11.30
CA ARG A 120 8.08 -0.59 11.27
C ARG A 120 8.84 -1.08 10.05
N VAL A 121 8.62 -0.49 8.87
CA VAL A 121 9.39 -0.79 7.66
C VAL A 121 10.88 -0.56 7.87
N ASN A 122 11.23 0.56 8.50
CA ASN A 122 12.63 0.88 8.79
C ASN A 122 13.23 -0.04 9.86
N GLU A 123 12.52 -0.29 10.97
CA GLU A 123 12.96 -1.17 12.06
C GLU A 123 13.14 -2.63 11.65
N LEU A 124 12.30 -3.11 10.72
CA LEU A 124 12.35 -4.49 10.21
C LEU A 124 13.26 -4.63 8.98
N GLU A 125 13.93 -3.55 8.56
CA GLU A 125 14.76 -3.49 7.35
C GLU A 125 14.01 -3.95 6.08
N LEU A 126 12.73 -3.59 5.97
CA LEU A 126 11.92 -3.89 4.78
C LEU A 126 12.01 -2.78 3.72
N GLY A 127 12.74 -1.71 4.03
CA GLY A 127 12.78 -0.50 3.24
C GLY A 127 13.30 0.67 4.04
N VAL A 128 13.03 1.89 3.56
CA VAL A 128 13.54 3.13 4.14
C VAL A 128 12.38 4.10 4.36
N ARG A 129 12.31 4.68 5.56
CA ARG A 129 11.42 5.82 5.80
C ARG A 129 12.03 7.09 5.22
N VAL A 130 11.30 7.76 4.33
CA VAL A 130 11.66 9.07 3.80
C VAL A 130 11.48 10.12 4.89
N GLN A 131 12.46 11.00 5.05
CA GLN A 131 12.49 11.99 6.14
C GLN A 131 11.53 13.16 5.91
N ASP A 132 11.39 13.61 4.66
CA ASP A 132 10.56 14.74 4.27
C ASP A 132 10.11 14.64 2.80
N PHE A 133 9.30 15.60 2.35
CA PHE A 133 8.73 15.66 1.00
C PHE A 133 9.69 16.25 -0.04
N THR A 134 10.95 16.51 0.30
CA THR A 134 11.90 17.05 -0.67
C THR A 134 12.30 15.99 -1.70
N PRO A 135 12.52 16.36 -2.97
CA PRO A 135 13.02 15.44 -3.99
C PRO A 135 14.35 14.76 -3.57
N GLY A 136 15.20 15.50 -2.85
CA GLY A 136 16.48 15.00 -2.34
C GLY A 136 16.31 13.87 -1.33
N ALA A 137 15.39 14.02 -0.37
CA ALA A 137 15.11 12.98 0.63
C ALA A 137 14.53 11.72 -0.02
N VAL A 138 13.56 11.87 -0.93
CA VAL A 138 12.97 10.75 -1.67
C VAL A 138 14.04 9.99 -2.46
N ALA A 139 14.87 10.70 -3.22
CA ALA A 139 15.93 10.08 -4.02
C ALA A 139 16.98 9.38 -3.14
N SER A 140 17.33 9.97 -1.99
CA SER A 140 18.26 9.38 -1.02
C SER A 140 17.73 8.06 -0.46
N ALA A 141 16.46 8.06 -0.03
CA ALA A 141 15.80 6.87 0.48
C ALA A 141 15.70 5.76 -0.58
N CYS A 142 15.39 6.13 -1.83
CA CYS A 142 15.38 5.17 -2.94
C CYS A 142 16.75 4.54 -3.14
N ARG A 143 17.83 5.34 -3.20
CA ARG A 143 19.21 4.82 -3.35
C ARG A 143 19.60 3.88 -2.22
N GLN A 144 19.27 4.24 -0.98
CA GLN A 144 19.56 3.40 0.18
C GLN A 144 18.79 2.08 0.12
N ALA A 145 17.50 2.11 -0.23
CA ALA A 145 16.68 0.91 -0.37
C ALA A 145 17.18 0.00 -1.50
N PHE A 146 17.63 0.58 -2.62
CA PHE A 146 18.20 -0.16 -3.75
C PHE A 146 19.52 -0.86 -3.41
N THR A 147 20.42 -0.16 -2.71
CA THR A 147 21.83 -0.60 -2.56
C THR A 147 22.09 -1.41 -1.29
N SER A 148 21.19 -1.39 -0.31
CA SER A 148 21.37 -2.08 0.97
C SER A 148 21.18 -3.60 0.84
N THR A 149 22.26 -4.36 0.95
CA THR A 149 22.22 -5.83 0.99
C THR A 149 21.46 -6.36 2.21
N GLY A 150 21.49 -5.64 3.33
CA GLY A 150 20.71 -5.96 4.54
C GLY A 150 19.21 -5.91 4.28
N ILE A 151 18.73 -4.80 3.69
CA ILE A 151 17.32 -4.65 3.30
C ILE A 151 16.90 -5.77 2.34
N GLN A 152 17.73 -6.03 1.32
CA GLN A 152 17.46 -7.09 0.35
C GLN A 152 17.33 -8.48 1.01
N HIS A 153 18.17 -8.80 2.00
CA HIS A 153 18.05 -10.05 2.78
C HIS A 153 16.79 -10.08 3.65
N SER A 154 16.50 -9.00 4.35
CA SER A 154 15.37 -8.88 5.26
C SER A 154 14.04 -8.97 4.51
N VAL A 155 13.92 -8.31 3.35
CA VAL A 155 12.76 -8.43 2.46
C VAL A 155 12.58 -9.88 1.95
N ARG A 156 13.65 -10.55 1.49
CA ARG A 156 13.56 -11.97 1.06
C ARG A 156 13.15 -12.89 2.20
N ARG A 157 13.62 -12.64 3.43
CA ARG A 157 13.21 -13.38 4.63
C ARG A 157 11.74 -13.14 4.96
N ALA A 158 11.30 -11.88 4.98
CA ALA A 158 9.92 -11.51 5.25
C ALA A 158 8.96 -12.09 4.21
N ARG A 159 9.34 -12.09 2.92
CA ARG A 159 8.59 -12.73 1.84
C ARG A 159 8.35 -14.21 2.14
N ARG A 160 9.40 -14.96 2.48
CA ARG A 160 9.28 -16.39 2.82
C ARG A 160 8.36 -16.61 4.01
N HIS A 161 8.47 -15.77 5.04
CA HIS A 161 7.58 -15.84 6.19
C HIS A 161 6.11 -15.59 5.80
N LEU A 162 5.86 -14.51 5.03
CA LEU A 162 4.53 -14.14 4.55
C LEU A 162 3.90 -15.23 3.69
N LEU A 163 4.66 -15.83 2.77
CA LEU A 163 4.19 -16.93 1.92
C LEU A 163 3.94 -18.23 2.71
N GLY A 164 4.54 -18.37 3.89
CA GLY A 164 4.31 -19.49 4.80
C GLY A 164 3.17 -19.26 5.81
N LEU A 165 2.51 -18.10 5.81
CA LEU A 165 1.38 -17.84 6.70
C LEU A 165 0.18 -18.72 6.32
N PRO A 166 -0.69 -19.07 7.30
CA PRO A 166 -1.92 -19.78 7.02
C PRO A 166 -2.78 -19.03 5.99
N SER A 167 -3.46 -19.78 5.12
CA SER A 167 -4.41 -19.16 4.19
C SER A 167 -5.53 -18.44 4.93
N ILE A 168 -6.13 -17.43 4.30
CA ILE A 168 -7.29 -16.72 4.87
C ILE A 168 -8.44 -17.69 5.22
N ARG A 169 -8.57 -18.82 4.53
CA ARG A 169 -9.58 -19.85 4.83
C ARG A 169 -9.36 -20.50 6.20
N ALA A 170 -8.13 -20.54 6.69
CA ALA A 170 -7.82 -21.05 8.03
C ALA A 170 -8.35 -20.14 9.15
N VAL A 171 -8.60 -18.86 8.85
CA VAL A 171 -9.14 -17.90 9.83
C VAL A 171 -10.57 -18.27 10.23
N ALA A 172 -11.42 -18.70 9.28
CA ALA A 172 -12.79 -19.12 9.58
C ALA A 172 -12.82 -20.23 10.64
N GLY A 173 -12.05 -21.31 10.42
CA GLY A 173 -11.95 -22.40 11.39
C GLY A 173 -11.33 -21.98 12.72
N TYR A 174 -10.44 -20.98 12.74
CA TYR A 174 -9.91 -20.42 13.98
C TYR A 174 -10.98 -19.65 14.77
N LEU A 175 -11.78 -18.82 14.10
CA LEU A 175 -12.89 -18.09 14.69
C LEU A 175 -13.96 -19.03 15.24
N GLU A 176 -14.31 -20.09 14.49
CA GLU A 176 -15.24 -21.13 14.95
C GLU A 176 -14.78 -21.77 16.26
N ARG A 177 -13.48 -22.09 16.39
CA ARG A 177 -12.92 -22.66 17.62
C ARG A 177 -12.98 -21.71 18.81
N ILE A 178 -12.76 -20.41 18.59
CA ILE A 178 -12.90 -19.39 19.65
C ILE A 178 -14.34 -19.37 20.16
N VAL A 179 -15.31 -19.27 19.24
CA VAL A 179 -16.74 -19.24 19.59
C VAL A 179 -17.15 -20.51 20.35
N GLN A 180 -16.67 -21.68 19.91
CA GLN A 180 -16.97 -22.95 20.58
C GLN A 180 -16.33 -23.07 21.98
N ARG A 181 -15.14 -22.49 22.19
CA ARG A 181 -14.50 -22.42 23.52
C ARG A 181 -15.29 -21.53 24.47
N ASP A 182 -15.72 -20.36 24.02
CA ASP A 182 -16.44 -19.41 24.87
C ASP A 182 -17.86 -19.90 25.18
N ARG A 183 -18.53 -20.57 24.24
CA ARG A 183 -19.85 -21.18 24.52
C ARG A 183 -19.79 -22.27 25.59
N LYS A 184 -18.67 -23.00 25.71
CA LYS A 184 -18.47 -23.99 26.79
C LYS A 184 -18.26 -23.34 28.17
N LEU A 185 -17.76 -22.11 28.22
CA LEU A 185 -17.57 -21.35 29.46
C LEU A 185 -18.86 -20.72 29.98
N VAL A 186 -19.80 -20.36 29.09
CA VAL A 186 -21.09 -19.76 29.45
C VAL A 186 -22.16 -20.81 29.80
N SER A 187 -21.95 -22.08 29.43
CA SER A 187 -22.88 -23.19 29.72
C SER A 187 -22.52 -24.03 30.96
N MET A 188 -21.58 -23.57 31.79
CA MET A 188 -21.24 -24.14 33.10
C MET A 188 -21.80 -23.25 34.20
#